data_AF-A0A956BZJ7-F1
#
_entry.id   AF-A0A956BZJ7-F1
#
_cell.length_a   1.000
_cell.length_b   1.000
_cell.length_c   1.000
_cell.angle_alpha   90.00
_cell.angle_beta   90.00
_cell.angle_gamma   90.00
#
_symmetry.space_group_name_H-M   'P 1'
#
loop_
_entity.id
_entity.type
_entity.pdbx_description
1 polymer ?
#
loop_
_entity_poly.entity_id
_entity_poly.type
_entity_poly.pdbx_seq_one_letter_code
_entity_poly.pdbx_strand_id
1 'polypeptide(L)'
;AEIEGKPVGMCICLPNLNEVIADLDGKLFPTGFAKLLWRVKVKRPKSARLMLLGIKKELRGVKKYGALSMAIYTEIAKRGAAKGYEYGELSWTWEDNHPVNLGIKAMGAKIYKTYRVYEGAL
;
A
#
# COMPACT_ATOMS: atom_id res chain seq x y z
N ALA A 1 7.65 1.56 -12.77
CA ALA A 1 8.14 0.51 -13.69
C ALA A 1 8.08 1.04 -15.10
N GLU A 2 9.14 0.80 -15.88
CA GLU A 2 9.29 1.33 -17.24
C GLU A 2 9.70 0.21 -18.20
N ILE A 3 9.23 0.30 -19.44
CA ILE A 3 9.64 -0.58 -20.55
C ILE A 3 10.01 0.34 -21.70
N GLU A 4 11.22 0.20 -22.24
CA GLU A 4 11.73 1.05 -23.34
C GLU A 4 11.58 2.55 -23.04
N GLY A 5 11.88 2.94 -21.80
CA GLY A 5 11.76 4.33 -21.32
C GLY A 5 10.34 4.85 -21.13
N LYS A 6 9.30 4.03 -21.38
CA LYS A 6 7.90 4.43 -21.18
C LYS A 6 7.39 3.94 -19.82
N PRO A 7 6.72 4.79 -19.02
CA PRO A 7 6.11 4.36 -17.76
C PRO A 7 4.96 3.40 -18.03
N VAL A 8 5.02 2.23 -17.38
CA VAL A 8 4.06 1.13 -17.55
C VAL A 8 3.39 0.71 -16.26
N GLY A 9 3.90 1.14 -15.12
CA GLY A 9 3.29 0.87 -13.82
C GLY A 9 3.79 1.78 -12.72
N MET A 10 2.97 1.93 -11.69
CA MET A 10 3.19 2.80 -10.54
C MET A 10 2.94 2.04 -9.25
N CYS A 11 3.65 2.43 -8.19
CA CYS A 11 3.43 1.99 -6.83
C CYS A 11 3.71 3.17 -5.89
N ILE A 12 2.73 3.55 -5.09
CA ILE A 12 2.83 4.63 -4.11
C ILE A 12 2.63 4.02 -2.73
N CYS A 13 3.66 4.11 -1.90
CA CYS A 13 3.62 3.73 -0.50
C CYS A 13 3.97 4.93 0.37
N LEU A 14 3.21 5.11 1.43
CA LEU A 14 3.40 6.16 2.43
C LEU A 14 3.63 5.53 3.81
N PRO A 15 4.27 6.24 4.76
CA PRO A 15 4.27 5.84 6.16
C PRO A 15 2.83 5.61 6.64
N ASN A 16 2.56 4.54 7.38
CA ASN A 16 1.21 4.25 7.85
C ASN A 16 0.78 5.25 8.93
N LEU A 17 -0.02 6.24 8.53
CA LEU A 17 -0.46 7.30 9.43
C LEU A 17 -1.37 6.80 10.55
N ASN A 18 -2.09 5.68 10.35
CA ASN A 18 -3.02 5.15 11.35
C ASN A 18 -2.34 4.82 12.69
N GLU A 19 -1.04 4.52 12.69
CA GLU A 19 -0.26 4.24 13.91
C GLU A 19 0.11 5.51 14.70
N VAL A 20 0.08 6.68 14.07
CA VAL A 20 0.66 7.92 14.63
C VAL A 20 -0.36 9.04 14.83
N ILE A 21 -1.64 8.81 14.49
CA ILE A 21 -2.72 9.81 14.60
C ILE A 21 -3.74 9.52 15.73
N ALA A 22 -3.66 8.37 16.41
CA ALA A 22 -4.70 7.91 17.33
C ALA A 22 -5.04 8.89 18.48
N ASP A 23 -4.03 9.57 19.03
CA ASP A 23 -4.13 10.55 20.13
C ASP A 23 -4.04 12.01 19.64
N LEU A 24 -4.46 12.25 18.39
CA LEU A 24 -4.67 13.61 17.87
C LEU A 24 -6.14 14.07 18.01
N ASP A 25 -7.06 13.16 18.35
CA ASP A 25 -8.48 13.46 18.59
C ASP A 25 -9.14 14.31 17.49
N GLY A 26 -8.76 14.07 16.22
CA GLY A 26 -9.27 14.79 15.06
C GLY A 26 -8.78 16.25 14.95
N LYS A 27 -7.89 16.73 15.82
CA LYS A 27 -7.39 18.11 15.83
C LYS A 27 -5.91 18.16 15.42
N LEU A 28 -5.63 18.85 14.32
CA LEU A 28 -4.25 19.10 13.87
C LEU A 28 -3.67 20.38 14.46
N PHE A 29 -4.49 21.36 14.83
CA PHE A 29 -4.02 22.62 15.40
C PHE A 29 -4.38 22.73 16.88
N PRO A 30 -3.55 23.41 17.69
CA PRO A 30 -2.32 24.12 17.30
C PRO A 30 -1.04 23.25 17.25
N THR A 31 -0.96 22.16 18.02
CA THR A 31 0.27 21.36 18.19
C THR A 31 0.26 20.01 17.45
N GLY A 32 -0.92 19.54 17.02
CA GLY A 32 -1.10 18.22 16.39
C GLY A 32 -0.29 18.03 15.11
N PHE A 33 -0.14 19.08 14.29
CA PHE A 33 0.62 19.04 13.04
C PHE A 33 2.12 18.85 13.29
N ALA A 34 2.69 19.59 14.23
CA ALA A 34 4.10 19.44 14.61
C ALA A 34 4.36 18.05 15.21
N LYS A 35 3.45 17.58 16.08
CA LYS A 35 3.47 16.23 16.67
C LYS A 35 3.40 15.14 15.58
N LEU A 36 2.52 15.29 14.59
CA LEU A 36 2.39 14.36 13.46
C LEU A 36 3.66 14.35 12.60
N LEU A 37 4.17 15.53 12.23
CA LEU A 37 5.37 15.65 11.40
C LEU A 37 6.58 15.00 12.08
N TRP A 38 6.78 15.25 13.37
CA TRP A 38 7.84 14.62 14.16
C TRP A 38 7.67 13.10 14.20
N ARG A 39 6.45 12.60 14.40
CA ARG A 39 6.18 11.14 14.40
C ARG A 39 6.42 10.48 13.05
N VAL A 40 6.11 11.16 11.95
CA VAL A 40 6.31 10.60 10.61
C VAL A 40 7.79 10.64 10.20
N LYS A 41 8.52 11.71 10.55
CA LYS A 41 9.90 11.92 10.08
C LYS A 41 10.95 11.31 11.02
N VAL A 42 10.77 11.48 12.32
CA VAL A 42 11.74 11.11 13.36
C VAL A 42 11.40 9.75 13.96
N LYS A 43 10.23 9.61 14.61
CA LYS A 43 9.84 8.34 15.25
C LYS A 43 9.63 7.21 14.23
N ARG A 44 8.99 7.56 13.11
CA ARG A 44 8.51 6.70 12.01
C ARG A 44 7.50 5.64 12.49
N PRO A 45 6.42 5.37 11.74
CA PRO A 45 5.57 4.22 12.02
C PRO A 45 6.30 2.92 11.70
N LYS A 46 5.87 1.83 12.33
CA LYS A 46 6.41 0.49 12.10
C LYS A 46 6.10 -0.01 10.70
N SER A 47 4.95 0.39 10.16
CA SER A 47 4.53 -0.02 8.82
C SER A 47 4.41 1.10 7.82
N ALA A 48 4.48 0.72 6.55
CA ALA A 48 4.12 1.57 5.43
C ALA A 48 2.82 1.05 4.80
N ARG A 49 1.97 1.97 4.32
CA ARG A 49 0.73 1.66 3.63
C ARG A 49 0.91 1.85 2.12
N LEU A 50 0.62 0.80 1.36
CA LEU A 50 0.48 0.86 -0.08
C LEU A 50 -0.84 1.54 -0.41
N MET A 51 -0.75 2.75 -0.98
CA MET A 51 -1.91 3.58 -1.31
C MET A 51 -2.43 3.25 -2.70
N LEU A 52 -1.52 3.15 -3.67
CA LEU A 52 -1.86 2.92 -5.07
C LEU A 52 -0.86 1.98 -5.71
N LEU A 53 -1.38 1.06 -6.51
CA LEU A 53 -0.62 0.21 -7.40
C LEU A 53 -1.38 0.07 -8.71
N GLY A 54 -0.67 0.24 -9.82
CA GLY A 54 -1.28 0.08 -11.13
C GLY A 54 -0.27 -0.32 -12.17
N ILE A 55 -0.71 -1.13 -13.12
CA ILE A 55 -0.02 -1.43 -14.38
C ILE A 55 -0.94 -1.02 -15.51
N LYS A 56 -0.40 -0.49 -16.61
CA LYS A 56 -1.17 -0.17 -17.81
C LYS A 56 -1.99 -1.37 -18.27
N LYS A 57 -3.25 -1.13 -18.63
CA LYS A 57 -4.23 -2.18 -18.97
C LYS A 57 -3.74 -3.09 -20.10
N GLU A 58 -3.08 -2.51 -21.11
CA GLU A 58 -2.50 -3.20 -22.27
C GLU A 58 -1.48 -4.29 -21.92
N LEU A 59 -0.86 -4.22 -20.74
CA LEU A 59 0.15 -5.18 -20.30
C LEU A 59 -0.41 -6.25 -19.36
N ARG A 60 -1.66 -6.10 -18.90
CA ARG A 60 -2.31 -7.05 -18.01
C ARG A 60 -2.72 -8.28 -18.83
N GLY A 61 -2.46 -9.47 -18.31
CA GLY A 61 -2.79 -10.74 -18.98
C GLY A 61 -1.85 -11.12 -20.14
N VAL A 62 -0.90 -10.26 -20.51
CA VAL A 62 0.14 -10.57 -21.50
C VAL A 62 1.20 -11.45 -20.84
N LYS A 63 1.37 -12.69 -21.31
CA LYS A 63 2.29 -13.69 -20.73
C LYS A 63 3.71 -13.14 -20.48
N LYS A 64 4.24 -12.37 -21.45
CA LYS A 64 5.57 -11.71 -21.34
C LYS A 64 5.69 -10.79 -20.12
N TYR A 65 4.61 -10.14 -19.71
CA TYR A 65 4.58 -9.15 -18.62
C TYR A 65 3.90 -9.68 -17.34
N GLY A 66 3.57 -10.96 -17.27
CA GLY A 66 2.86 -11.56 -16.13
C GLY A 66 3.59 -11.40 -14.79
N ALA A 67 4.92 -11.31 -14.81
CA ALA A 67 5.74 -11.09 -13.61
C ALA A 67 5.86 -9.63 -13.17
N LEU A 68 5.33 -8.66 -13.95
CA LEU A 68 5.54 -7.23 -13.69
C LEU A 68 4.97 -6.78 -12.34
N SER A 69 3.79 -7.26 -11.96
CA SER A 69 3.20 -6.97 -10.65
C SER A 69 4.09 -7.48 -9.51
N MET A 70 4.57 -8.72 -9.61
CA MET A 70 5.46 -9.33 -8.63
C MET A 70 6.79 -8.58 -8.51
N ALA A 71 7.36 -8.13 -9.63
CA ALA A 71 8.57 -7.30 -9.60
C ALA A 71 8.33 -5.98 -8.85
N ILE A 72 7.20 -5.30 -9.09
CA ILE A 72 6.85 -4.06 -8.38
C ILE A 72 6.66 -4.32 -6.89
N TYR A 73 5.97 -5.39 -6.52
CA TYR A 73 5.74 -5.78 -5.14
C TYR A 73 7.04 -6.08 -4.37
N THR A 74 7.90 -6.90 -4.96
CA THR A 74 9.18 -7.27 -4.33
C THR A 74 10.10 -6.07 -4.21
N GLU A 75 10.12 -5.19 -5.20
CA GLU A 75 10.92 -3.96 -5.16
C GLU A 75 10.44 -3.02 -4.05
N ILE A 76 9.13 -2.80 -3.91
CA ILE A 76 8.61 -1.92 -2.86
C ILE A 76 8.81 -2.51 -1.46
N ALA A 77 8.70 -3.83 -1.31
CA ALA A 77 8.99 -4.52 -0.05
C ALA A 77 10.47 -4.36 0.34
N LYS A 78 11.40 -4.56 -0.59
CA LYS A 78 12.83 -4.33 -0.38
C LYS A 78 13.14 -2.89 0.02
N ARG A 79 12.58 -1.91 -0.70
CA ARG A 79 12.73 -0.48 -0.37
C ARG A 79 12.13 -0.12 0.99
N GLY A 80 11.02 -0.75 1.35
CA GLY A 80 10.37 -0.59 2.65
C GLY A 80 11.28 -1.09 3.78
N ALA A 81 11.78 -2.32 3.65
CA ALA A 81 12.69 -2.92 4.61
C ALA A 81 13.98 -2.09 4.77
N ALA A 82 14.58 -1.62 3.67
CA ALA A 82 15.75 -0.75 3.70
C ALA A 82 15.51 0.60 4.41
N LYS A 83 14.26 1.04 4.52
CA LYS A 83 13.86 2.25 5.27
C LYS A 83 13.54 1.97 6.75
N GLY A 84 13.58 0.72 7.18
CA GLY A 84 13.30 0.28 8.55
C GLY A 84 11.82 -0.02 8.84
N TYR A 85 10.99 -0.18 7.81
CA TYR A 85 9.61 -0.64 8.02
C TYR A 85 9.60 -2.15 8.31
N GLU A 86 8.88 -2.56 9.35
CA GLU A 86 8.73 -3.95 9.78
C GLU A 86 7.80 -4.73 8.83
N TYR A 87 6.76 -4.07 8.31
CA TYR A 87 5.82 -4.67 7.37
C TYR A 87 5.12 -3.63 6.48
N GLY A 88 4.50 -4.11 5.40
CA GLY A 88 3.64 -3.32 4.52
C GLY A 88 2.17 -3.66 4.72
N GLU A 89 1.32 -2.65 4.83
CA GLU A 89 -0.14 -2.78 4.77
C GLU A 89 -0.61 -2.47 3.33
N LEU A 90 -1.45 -3.34 2.77
CA LEU A 90 -1.79 -3.35 1.34
C LEU A 90 -3.11 -2.66 1.02
N SER A 91 -3.56 -1.75 1.89
CA SER A 91 -4.89 -1.14 1.83
C SER A 91 -6.00 -2.19 1.73
N TRP A 92 -7.14 -1.78 1.19
CA TRP A 92 -8.30 -2.62 0.94
C TRP A 92 -8.34 -2.98 -0.54
N THR A 93 -8.69 -4.24 -0.80
CA THR A 93 -8.96 -4.77 -2.13
C THR A 93 -10.30 -5.50 -2.07
N TRP A 94 -11.01 -5.50 -3.20
CA TRP A 94 -12.22 -6.30 -3.33
C TRP A 94 -11.90 -7.78 -3.20
N GLU A 95 -12.81 -8.54 -2.61
CA GLU A 95 -12.65 -9.98 -2.37
C GLU A 95 -12.60 -10.77 -3.68
N ASP A 96 -13.27 -10.27 -4.73
CA ASP A 96 -13.35 -10.84 -6.07
C ASP A 96 -12.20 -10.42 -7.01
N ASN A 97 -11.27 -9.57 -6.56
CA ASN A 97 -10.10 -9.18 -7.34
C ASN A 97 -9.02 -10.29 -7.30
N HIS A 98 -9.36 -11.46 -7.83
CA HIS A 98 -8.55 -12.67 -7.78
C HIS A 98 -7.10 -12.47 -8.25
N PRO A 99 -6.79 -11.76 -9.35
CA PRO A 99 -5.41 -11.57 -9.78
C PRO A 99 -4.55 -10.82 -8.74
N VAL A 100 -5.11 -9.78 -8.13
CA VAL A 100 -4.42 -9.02 -7.08
C VAL A 100 -4.33 -9.86 -5.81
N ASN A 101 -5.43 -10.47 -5.37
CA ASN A 101 -5.48 -11.26 -4.14
C ASN A 101 -4.53 -12.47 -4.18
N LEU A 102 -4.37 -13.11 -5.33
CA LEU A 102 -3.40 -14.17 -5.54
C LEU A 102 -1.96 -13.67 -5.43
N GLY A 103 -1.66 -12.50 -6.02
CA GLY A 103 -0.35 -11.85 -5.86
C GLY A 103 -0.05 -11.48 -4.41
N ILE A 104 -1.04 -10.95 -3.69
CA ILE A 104 -0.94 -10.64 -2.26
C ILE A 104 -0.65 -11.89 -1.43
N LYS A 105 -1.38 -12.98 -1.67
CA LYS A 105 -1.18 -14.26 -0.99
C LYS A 105 0.19 -14.87 -1.30
N ALA A 106 0.65 -14.77 -2.55
CA ALA A 106 1.97 -15.26 -2.96
C ALA A 106 3.13 -14.55 -2.27
N MET A 107 2.92 -13.30 -1.80
CA MET A 107 3.90 -12.58 -0.98
C MET A 107 3.90 -13.00 0.50
N GLY A 108 3.03 -13.92 0.93
CA GLY A 108 2.89 -14.30 2.34
C GLY A 108 2.13 -13.30 3.19
N ALA A 109 1.38 -12.38 2.58
CA ALA A 109 0.54 -11.43 3.31
C ALA A 109 -0.61 -12.15 4.03
N LYS A 110 -0.99 -11.62 5.20
CA LYS A 110 -2.10 -12.13 6.01
C LYS A 110 -3.27 -11.16 5.95
N ILE A 111 -4.48 -11.68 5.80
CA ILE A 111 -5.69 -10.88 5.93
C ILE A 111 -5.84 -10.50 7.40
N TYR A 112 -5.78 -9.21 7.71
CA TYR A 112 -5.89 -8.70 9.09
C TYR A 112 -7.25 -8.05 9.37
N LYS A 113 -8.00 -7.66 8.33
CA LYS A 113 -9.29 -7.01 8.45
C LYS A 113 -10.14 -7.26 7.21
N THR A 114 -11.43 -7.51 7.42
CA THR A 114 -12.43 -7.67 6.37
C THR A 114 -13.49 -6.59 6.53
N TYR A 115 -13.73 -5.82 5.47
CA TYR A 115 -14.78 -4.82 5.41
C TYR A 115 -15.96 -5.39 4.63
N ARG A 116 -17.18 -5.11 5.09
CA ARG A 116 -18.42 -5.46 4.41
C ARG A 116 -19.21 -4.17 4.23
N VAL A 117 -19.57 -3.87 2.98
CA VAL A 117 -20.42 -2.73 2.64
C VAL A 117 -21.81 -3.29 2.40
N TYR A 118 -22.79 -2.76 3.12
CA TYR A 118 -24.19 -3.12 2.99
C TYR A 118 -24.94 -1.93 2.42
N GLU A 119 -25.83 -2.20 1.48
CA GLU A 119 -26.82 -1.23 1.02
C GLU A 119 -28.07 -1.36 1.90
N GLY A 120 -28.65 -0.24 2.30
CA GLY A 120 -29.92 -0.26 3.05
C GLY A 120 -31.06 -0.71 2.13
N ALA A 121 -32.01 -1.48 2.67
CA ALA A 121 -33.27 -1.72 1.97
C ALA A 121 -34.01 -0.39 1.81
N LEU A 122 -34.19 0.04 0.57
CA LEU A 122 -35.14 1.09 0.20
C LEU A 122 -36.57 0.55 0.26
#